data_AF-A0A9N8CSZ4-F1
#
_entry.id   AF-A0A9N8CSZ4-F1
#
_cell.length_a   1.000
_cell.length_b   1.000
_cell.length_c   1.000
_cell.angle_alpha   90.00
_cell.angle_beta   90.00
_cell.angle_gamma   90.00
#
_symmetry.space_group_name_H-M   'P 1'
#
loop_
_entity.id
_entity.type
_entity.pdbx_description
1 polymer ?
#
loop_
_entity_poly.entity_id
_entity_poly.type
_entity_poly.pdbx_seq_one_letter_code
_entity_poly.pdbx_strand_id
1 'polypeptide(L)' 'MSGLVNPKYSPEESAYALIIELVRAQRVPVYAPGNISSLLSMYDDAVQHFKKEDESQS' A
#
# COMPACT_ATOMS: atom_id res chain seq x y z
N MET A 1 10.00 12.38 -4.94
CA MET A 1 10.51 11.01 -4.66
C MET A 1 9.49 9.99 -5.14
N SER A 2 9.32 9.82 -6.47
CA SER A 2 8.68 8.62 -7.01
C SER A 2 9.82 7.66 -7.34
N GLY A 3 10.44 7.13 -6.29
CA GLY A 3 11.26 5.94 -6.45
C GLY A 3 10.25 4.82 -6.64
N LEU A 4 10.15 4.26 -7.83
CA LEU A 4 9.42 3.02 -8.05
C LEU A 4 10.13 1.94 -7.25
N VAL A 5 9.77 1.85 -5.97
CA VAL A 5 10.24 0.79 -5.09
C VAL A 5 9.69 -0.51 -5.67
N ASN A 6 10.57 -1.47 -5.91
CA ASN A 6 10.14 -2.74 -6.44
C ASN A 6 9.47 -3.52 -5.28
N PRO A 7 8.17 -3.86 -5.40
CA PRO A 7 7.44 -4.57 -4.35
C PRO A 7 8.03 -5.94 -4.03
N LYS A 8 8.81 -6.52 -4.95
CA LYS A 8 9.55 -7.76 -4.72
C LYS A 8 10.64 -7.64 -3.65
N TYR A 9 11.30 -6.50 -3.58
CA TYR A 9 12.45 -6.30 -2.66
C TYR A 9 12.08 -5.52 -1.40
N SER A 10 10.98 -4.76 -1.43
CA SER A 10 10.50 -3.97 -0.30
C SER A 10 8.98 -3.78 -0.39
N PRO A 11 8.21 -4.83 -0.03
CA PRO A 11 6.75 -4.83 -0.15
C PRO A 11 6.10 -3.81 0.79
N GLU A 12 6.65 -3.60 1.99
CA GLU A 12 6.17 -2.60 2.95
C GLU A 12 6.32 -1.18 2.41
N GLU A 13 7.49 -0.79 1.91
CA GLU A 13 7.70 0.56 1.34
C GLU A 13 6.86 0.77 0.08
N SER A 14 6.64 -0.28 -0.71
CA SER A 14 5.78 -0.22 -1.89
C SER A 14 4.30 -0.04 -1.53
N ALA A 15 3.83 -0.71 -0.46
CA ALA A 15 2.48 -0.51 0.07
C ALA A 15 2.30 0.91 0.65
N TYR A 16 3.30 1.45 1.35
CA TYR A 16 3.28 2.83 1.82
C TYR A 16 3.22 3.83 0.67
N ALA A 17 4.02 3.64 -0.38
CA ALA A 17 4.00 4.50 -1.57
C ALA A 17 2.61 4.49 -2.24
N LEU A 18 1.97 3.32 -2.36
CA LEU A 18 0.63 3.18 -2.93
C LEU A 18 -0.42 3.96 -2.13
N ILE A 19 -0.39 3.85 -0.79
CA ILE A 19 -1.31 4.57 0.09
C ILE A 19 -1.11 6.09 0.00
N ILE A 20 0.13 6.55 -0.03
CA ILE A 20 0.46 7.97 -0.20
C ILE A 20 -0.15 8.51 -1.51
N GLU A 21 -0.05 7.75 -2.60
CA GLU A 21 -0.64 8.14 -3.87
C GLU A 21 -2.18 8.12 -3.86
N LEU A 22 -2.82 7.17 -3.16
CA LEU A 22 -4.28 7.19 -2.96
C LEU A 22 -4.76 8.41 -2.17
N VAL A 23 -4.01 8.80 -1.13
CA VAL A 23 -4.28 10.01 -0.34
C VAL A 23 -4.05 11.28 -1.17
N ARG A 24 -2.96 11.36 -1.93
CA ARG A 24 -2.67 12.49 -2.84
C ARG A 24 -3.74 12.65 -3.92
N ALA A 25 -4.24 11.55 -4.47
CA ALA A 25 -5.30 11.53 -5.45
C ALA A 25 -6.69 11.85 -4.87
N GLN A 26 -6.80 12.19 -3.58
CA GLN A 26 -8.05 12.42 -2.84
C GLN A 26 -9.03 11.23 -2.92
N ARG A 27 -8.52 10.01 -3.22
CA ARG A 27 -9.36 8.81 -3.31
C ARG A 27 -9.74 8.25 -1.94
N VAL A 28 -9.14 8.76 -0.86
CA VAL A 28 -9.51 8.44 0.51
C VAL A 28 -9.89 9.74 1.24
N PRO A 29 -11.14 9.88 1.73
CA PRO A 29 -11.56 11.04 2.51
C PRO A 29 -10.90 11.05 3.90
N VAL A 30 -9.72 11.65 4.03
CA VAL A 30 -8.89 11.64 5.26
C VAL A 30 -9.61 12.14 6.53
N TYR A 31 -10.68 12.94 6.37
CA TYR A 31 -11.35 13.63 7.48
C TYR A 31 -12.57 12.91 8.08
N ALA A 32 -12.93 11.71 7.59
CA ALA A 32 -14.05 10.95 8.16
C ALA A 32 -13.56 9.98 9.27
N PRO A 33 -14.23 9.93 10.44
CA PRO A 33 -13.91 8.94 11.46
C PRO A 33 -14.07 7.52 10.89
N GLY A 34 -13.06 6.66 11.11
CA GLY A 34 -13.01 5.29 10.57
C GLY A 34 -12.17 5.12 9.30
N ASN A 35 -11.82 6.20 8.58
CA ASN A 35 -11.05 6.09 7.33
C ASN A 35 -9.58 5.70 7.54
N ILE A 36 -8.99 6.04 8.69
CA ILE A 36 -7.63 5.61 9.04
C ILE A 36 -7.55 4.08 9.20
N SER A 37 -8.53 3.46 9.87
CA SER A 37 -8.57 2.00 10.01
C SER A 37 -8.73 1.30 8.66
N SER A 38 -9.56 1.85 7.77
CA SER A 38 -9.69 1.34 6.40
C SER A 38 -8.40 1.52 5.57
N LEU A 39 -7.66 2.60 5.80
CA LEU A 39 -6.38 2.84 5.13
C LEU A 39 -5.32 1.83 5.59
N LEU A 40 -5.30 1.53 6.89
CA LEU A 40 -4.40 0.54 7.48
C LEU A 40 -4.75 -0.88 7.03
N SER A 41 -6.03 -1.23 6.89
CA SER A 41 -6.39 -2.54 6.33
C SER A 41 -5.95 -2.67 4.85
N MET A 42 -6.05 -1.61 4.06
CA MET A 42 -5.51 -1.60 2.68
C MET A 42 -4.00 -1.78 2.64
N TYR A 43 -3.27 -1.25 3.64
CA TYR A 43 -1.83 -1.50 3.78
C TYR A 43 -1.56 -2.99 3.99
N ASP A 44 -2.24 -3.60 4.95
CA ASP A 44 -2.06 -5.01 5.28
C ASP A 44 -2.37 -5.92 4.08
N ASP A 45 -3.47 -5.63 3.36
CA ASP A 45 -3.85 -6.35 2.14
C ASP A 45 -2.79 -6.23 1.03
N ALA A 46 -2.25 -5.02 0.81
CA ALA A 46 -1.22 -4.77 -0.19
C ALA A 46 0.10 -5.50 0.14
N VAL A 47 0.53 -5.46 1.41
CA VAL A 47 1.72 -6.19 1.86
C VAL A 47 1.56 -7.70 1.65
N GLN A 48 0.40 -8.26 1.98
CA GLN A 48 0.14 -9.68 1.73
C GLN A 48 0.14 -10.03 0.24
N HIS A 49 -0.41 -9.16 -0.60
CA HIS A 49 -0.42 -9.35 -2.05
C HIS A 49 1.01 -9.44 -2.60
N PHE A 50 1.85 -8.45 -2.26
CA PHE A 50 3.23 -8.42 -2.76
C PHE A 50 4.08 -9.58 -2.25
N LYS A 51 3.86 -10.04 -1.02
CA LYS A 51 4.55 -11.22 -0.47
C LYS A 51 4.13 -12.53 -1.16
N LYS A 52 2.83 -12.70 -1.46
CA LYS A 52 2.31 -13.89 -2.16
C LYS A 52 2.77 -13.97 -3.61
N GLU A 53 2.90 -12.85 -4.30
CA GLU A 53 3.44 -12.82 -5.67
C GLU A 53 4.89 -13.33 -5.72
N ASP A 54 5.69 -13.07 -4.69
CA ASP A 54 7.08 -13.55 -4.59
C ASP A 54 7.15 -15.07 -4.37
N GLU A 55 6.28 -15.61 -3.51
CA GLU A 55 6.15 -17.06 -3.27
C GLU A 55 5.63 -17.83 -4.49
N SER A 56 4.78 -17.21 -5.31
CA SER A 56 4.17 -17.84 -6.49
C SER A 56 5.11 -17.90 -7.71
N GLN A 57 6.24 -17.18 -7.68
CA GLN A 57 7.23 -17.12 -8.75
C GLN A 57 8.53 -17.89 -8.45
N SER A 58 8.57 -18.65 -7.35
CA SER A 58 9.69 -19.52 -6.93
C SER A 58 9.46 -20.98 -7.31
#